data_AF-A0A2D7X165-F1
#
_entry.id   AF-A0A2D7X165-F1
#
_cell.length_a   1.000
_cell.length_b   1.000
_cell.length_c   1.000
_cell.angle_alpha   90.00
_cell.angle_beta   90.00
_cell.angle_gamma   90.00
#
_symmetry.space_group_name_H-M   'P 1'
#
loop_
_entity.id
_entity.type
_entity.pdbx_description
1 polymer ?
#
loop_
_entity_poly.entity_id
_entity_poly.type
_entity_poly.pdbx_seq_one_letter_code
_entity_poly.pdbx_strand_id
1 'polypeptide(L)'
;MFDVWLDLDKTIWNCYSESEVWAKQLEFPFKVVDSQRINAANGFCEVHEGFDSFIRNPQSNIKSFNIITAGAKYHTFLEDQPSYSFLSLLGYLPYISNMVFKTKEFIKGDFLKQLNNPNIILIDDDDKQLDNARKNNVQVIDRKSFKTWKDINL
;
A
#
# COMPACT_ATOMS: atom_id res chain seq x y z
N MET A 1 16.11 12.42 4.63
CA MET A 1 15.63 11.13 4.10
C MET A 1 14.20 10.93 4.58
N PHE A 2 13.36 10.33 3.75
CA PHE A 2 11.92 10.21 4.00
C PHE A 2 11.52 8.83 4.48
N ASP A 3 10.59 8.77 5.44
CA ASP A 3 9.83 7.57 5.74
C ASP A 3 8.60 7.58 4.82
N VAL A 4 8.59 6.68 3.83
CA VAL A 4 7.53 6.57 2.82
C VAL A 4 6.46 5.63 3.34
N TRP A 5 5.22 6.10 3.40
CA TRP A 5 4.05 5.36 3.85
C TRP A 5 3.13 5.12 2.66
N LEU A 6 2.86 3.85 2.36
CA LEU A 6 2.13 3.41 1.18
C LEU A 6 0.77 2.85 1.59
N ASP A 7 -0.30 3.29 0.92
CA ASP A 7 -1.52 2.48 0.86
C ASP A 7 -1.31 1.23 -0.02
N LEU A 8 -2.31 0.34 -0.07
CA LEU A 8 -2.25 -0.95 -0.75
C LEU A 8 -3.16 -0.97 -1.98
N ASP A 9 -4.47 -1.03 -1.75
CA ASP A 9 -5.46 -1.20 -2.82
C ASP A 9 -5.49 0.05 -3.70
N LYS A 10 -5.45 -0.11 -5.03
CA LYS A 10 -5.35 0.97 -6.03
C LYS A 10 -4.10 1.85 -5.92
N THR A 11 -3.27 1.66 -4.91
CA THR A 11 -1.96 2.30 -4.78
C THR A 11 -0.86 1.40 -5.33
N ILE A 12 -0.69 0.22 -4.74
CA ILE A 12 0.34 -0.76 -5.13
C ILE A 12 -0.19 -1.76 -6.15
N TRP A 13 -1.46 -2.14 -6.06
CA TRP A 13 -2.08 -3.13 -6.95
C TRP A 13 -3.54 -2.82 -7.24
N ASN A 14 -4.07 -3.43 -8.29
CA ASN A 14 -5.51 -3.55 -8.50
C ASN A 14 -5.95 -5.00 -8.40
N CYS A 15 -7.14 -5.24 -7.89
CA CYS A 15 -7.71 -6.58 -7.73
C CYS A 15 -9.04 -6.72 -8.47
N TYR A 16 -9.31 -7.92 -8.97
CA TYR A 16 -10.44 -8.21 -9.86
C TYR A 16 -11.04 -9.60 -9.57
N SER A 17 -12.36 -9.73 -9.61
CA SER A 17 -13.07 -11.02 -9.67
C SER A 17 -13.88 -11.13 -10.96
N GLU A 18 -14.92 -10.30 -11.06
CA GLU A 18 -15.69 -9.97 -12.27
C GLU A 18 -15.66 -8.45 -12.54
N SER A 19 -15.53 -7.68 -11.45
CA SER A 19 -15.29 -6.25 -11.43
C SER A 19 -14.09 -5.95 -10.51
N GLU A 20 -13.72 -4.68 -10.44
CA GLU A 20 -12.70 -4.23 -9.49
C GLU A 20 -13.17 -4.45 -8.05
N VAL A 21 -12.30 -5.03 -7.23
CA VAL A 21 -12.54 -5.36 -5.81
C VAL A 21 -11.34 -4.93 -4.97
N TRP A 22 -11.50 -4.89 -3.64
CA TRP A 22 -10.38 -4.74 -2.72
C TRP A 22 -9.73 -6.10 -2.44
N ALA A 23 -8.43 -6.13 -2.13
CA ALA A 23 -7.71 -7.35 -1.78
C ALA A 23 -8.39 -8.14 -0.66
N LYS A 24 -9.00 -7.44 0.32
CA LYS A 24 -9.76 -8.08 1.42
C LYS A 24 -10.96 -8.92 0.95
N GLN A 25 -11.48 -8.71 -0.26
CA GLN A 25 -12.61 -9.46 -0.80
C GLN A 25 -12.19 -10.74 -1.52
N LEU A 26 -10.90 -10.96 -1.72
CA LEU A 26 -10.39 -12.17 -2.34
C LEU A 26 -10.31 -13.32 -1.34
N GLU A 27 -10.54 -14.52 -1.85
CA GLU A 27 -10.64 -15.76 -1.09
C GLU A 27 -9.44 -16.69 -1.35
N PHE A 28 -9.00 -17.37 -0.29
CA PHE A 28 -7.97 -18.39 -0.38
C PHE A 28 -8.43 -19.58 -1.26
N PRO A 29 -7.50 -20.32 -1.88
CA PRO A 29 -6.04 -20.17 -1.78
C PRO A 29 -5.47 -19.07 -2.69
N PHE A 30 -4.38 -18.46 -2.24
CA PHE A 30 -3.60 -17.51 -3.05
C PHE A 30 -2.42 -18.19 -3.72
N LYS A 31 -2.18 -17.87 -4.99
CA LYS A 31 -1.09 -18.44 -5.79
C LYS A 31 -0.38 -17.34 -6.59
N VAL A 32 0.94 -17.24 -6.42
CA VAL A 32 1.78 -16.39 -7.26
C VAL A 32 1.81 -16.96 -8.67
N VAL A 33 1.43 -16.16 -9.66
CA VAL A 33 1.49 -16.51 -11.09
C VAL A 33 2.83 -16.07 -11.67
N ASP A 34 3.25 -14.87 -11.32
CA ASP A 34 4.52 -14.25 -11.69
C ASP A 34 4.91 -13.21 -10.63
N SER A 35 5.98 -12.44 -10.87
CA SER A 35 6.48 -11.43 -9.93
C SER A 35 5.52 -10.26 -9.64
N GLN A 36 4.43 -10.13 -10.41
CA GLN A 36 3.48 -9.02 -10.32
C GLN A 36 2.03 -9.48 -10.09
N ARG A 37 1.71 -10.77 -10.23
CA ARG A 37 0.34 -11.26 -10.16
C ARG A 37 0.13 -12.37 -9.14
N ILE A 38 -0.94 -12.23 -8.35
CA ILE A 38 -1.46 -13.27 -7.45
C ILE A 38 -2.86 -13.65 -7.90
N ASN A 39 -3.12 -14.93 -8.10
CA ASN A 39 -4.48 -15.47 -8.24
C ASN A 39 -5.05 -15.86 -6.88
N ALA A 40 -6.35 -15.71 -6.74
CA ALA A 40 -7.20 -16.14 -5.64
C ALA A 40 -8.27 -17.13 -6.15
N ALA A 41 -9.04 -17.73 -5.26
CA ALA A 41 -10.12 -18.64 -5.66
C ALA A 41 -11.19 -17.96 -6.53
N ASN A 42 -11.46 -16.69 -6.24
CA ASN A 42 -12.52 -15.90 -6.85
C ASN A 42 -12.01 -14.71 -7.67
N GLY A 43 -10.71 -14.62 -7.97
CA GLY A 43 -10.16 -13.44 -8.64
C GLY A 43 -8.64 -13.41 -8.73
N PHE A 44 -8.07 -12.23 -8.94
CA PHE A 44 -6.63 -11.99 -8.94
C PHE A 44 -6.30 -10.55 -8.54
N CYS A 45 -5.04 -10.30 -8.17
CA CYS A 45 -4.48 -8.97 -8.05
C CYS A 45 -3.24 -8.83 -8.92
N GLU A 46 -3.05 -7.64 -9.46
CA GLU A 46 -1.89 -7.27 -10.27
C GLU A 46 -1.23 -6.02 -9.70
N VAL A 47 0.07 -6.13 -9.45
CA VAL A 47 0.92 -5.04 -8.98
C VAL A 47 1.10 -4.02 -10.10
N HIS A 48 1.01 -2.75 -9.74
CA HIS A 48 1.24 -1.65 -10.66
C HIS A 48 2.64 -1.66 -11.24
N GLU A 49 2.73 -1.35 -12.53
CA GLU A 49 4.00 -1.33 -13.25
C GLU A 49 5.05 -0.47 -12.53
N GLY A 50 6.24 -1.03 -12.36
CA GLY A 50 7.39 -0.35 -11.75
C GLY A 50 7.48 -0.46 -10.23
N PHE A 51 6.43 -0.90 -9.54
CA PHE A 51 6.43 -0.93 -8.07
C PHE A 51 7.53 -1.84 -7.52
N ASP A 52 7.74 -3.00 -8.13
CA ASP A 52 8.79 -3.94 -7.74
C ASP A 52 10.18 -3.26 -7.79
N SER A 53 10.47 -2.50 -8.86
CA SER A 53 11.72 -1.74 -8.94
C SER A 53 11.81 -0.63 -7.90
N PHE A 54 10.70 0.06 -7.63
CA PHE A 54 10.64 1.14 -6.65
C PHE A 54 10.94 0.65 -5.23
N ILE A 55 10.34 -0.47 -4.81
CA ILE A 55 10.51 -0.98 -3.45
C ILE A 55 11.84 -1.72 -3.26
N ARG A 56 12.33 -2.42 -4.30
CA ARG A 56 13.59 -3.20 -4.20
C ARG A 56 14.84 -2.35 -4.44
N ASN A 57 14.72 -1.26 -5.20
CA ASN A 57 15.83 -0.34 -5.49
C ASN A 57 15.46 1.08 -5.01
N PRO A 58 15.37 1.30 -3.68
CA PRO A 58 14.98 2.59 -3.13
C PRO A 58 15.95 3.70 -3.57
N GLN A 59 15.40 4.87 -3.86
CA GLN A 59 16.18 6.08 -4.09
C GLN A 59 16.94 6.48 -2.81
N SER A 60 18.11 7.12 -2.94
CA SER A 60 19.03 7.40 -1.83
C SER A 60 18.45 8.30 -0.73
N ASN A 61 17.38 9.02 -1.04
CA ASN A 61 16.66 9.89 -0.12
C ASN A 61 15.57 9.13 0.68
N ILE A 62 15.26 7.87 0.37
CA ILE A 62 14.29 7.06 1.10
C ILE A 62 15.00 6.38 2.29
N LYS A 63 14.46 6.61 3.49
CA LYS A 63 14.93 5.98 4.73
C LYS A 63 14.27 4.64 4.97
N SER A 64 12.95 4.57 4.78
CA SER A 64 12.16 3.35 5.01
C SER A 64 10.88 3.33 4.17
N PHE A 65 10.41 2.13 3.85
CA PHE A 65 9.06 1.90 3.37
C PHE A 65 8.19 1.36 4.51
N ASN A 66 6.96 1.86 4.59
CA ASN A 66 5.97 1.49 5.59
C ASN A 66 4.62 1.31 4.89
N ILE A 67 3.75 0.48 5.45
CA ILE A 67 2.40 0.25 4.93
C ILE A 67 1.38 0.89 5.87
N ILE A 68 0.39 1.56 5.31
CA ILE A 68 -0.76 2.10 6.04
C ILE A 68 -2.03 1.94 5.23
N THR A 69 -2.93 1.07 5.68
CA THR A 69 -4.19 0.79 4.99
C THR A 69 -5.40 0.99 5.90
N ALA A 70 -6.46 1.54 5.32
CA ALA A 70 -7.81 1.60 5.90
C ALA A 70 -8.71 0.48 5.34
N GLY A 71 -8.12 -0.59 4.81
CA GLY A 71 -8.80 -1.71 4.17
C GLY A 71 -8.86 -3.01 4.98
N ALA A 72 -8.39 -3.04 6.23
CA ALA A 72 -8.26 -4.29 6.98
C ALA A 72 -9.62 -4.96 7.28
N LYS A 73 -9.64 -6.29 7.28
CA LYS A 73 -10.77 -7.07 7.81
C LYS A 73 -10.84 -6.92 9.33
N TYR A 74 -12.05 -6.69 9.83
CA TYR A 74 -12.33 -6.60 11.25
C TYR A 74 -12.11 -7.96 11.93
N HIS A 75 -11.60 -7.96 13.17
CA HIS A 75 -11.30 -9.17 13.96
C HIS A 75 -10.44 -10.23 13.25
N THR A 76 -9.57 -9.83 12.33
CA THR A 76 -8.63 -10.73 11.65
C THR A 76 -7.21 -10.36 12.06
N PHE A 77 -6.39 -11.35 12.45
CA PHE A 77 -4.98 -11.12 12.76
C PHE A 77 -4.24 -10.56 11.54
N LEU A 78 -3.12 -9.86 11.77
CA LEU A 78 -2.40 -9.17 10.70
C LEU A 78 -1.97 -10.16 9.61
N GLU A 79 -1.43 -11.31 10.01
CA GLU A 79 -0.90 -12.36 9.16
C GLU A 79 -1.99 -13.02 8.30
N ASP A 80 -3.22 -13.04 8.81
CA ASP A 80 -4.40 -13.60 8.15
C ASP A 80 -5.09 -12.58 7.22
N GLN A 81 -4.62 -11.33 7.17
CA GLN A 81 -5.15 -10.35 6.21
C GLN A 81 -4.73 -10.73 4.79
N PRO A 82 -5.66 -10.74 3.80
CA PRO A 82 -5.30 -11.01 2.41
C PRO A 82 -4.17 -10.12 1.89
N SER A 83 -4.22 -8.82 2.20
CA SER A 83 -3.18 -7.88 1.77
C SER A 83 -1.82 -8.17 2.42
N TYR A 84 -1.76 -8.65 3.66
CA TYR A 84 -0.51 -9.11 4.27
C TYR A 84 0.02 -10.35 3.56
N SER A 85 -0.85 -11.32 3.29
CA SER A 85 -0.50 -12.52 2.53
C SER A 85 0.07 -12.16 1.15
N PHE A 86 -0.48 -11.14 0.48
CA PHE A 86 0.04 -10.67 -0.81
C PHE A 86 1.44 -10.07 -0.71
N LEU A 87 1.68 -9.20 0.27
CA LEU A 87 3.01 -8.65 0.53
C LEU A 87 4.04 -9.76 0.83
N SER A 88 3.62 -10.81 1.56
CA SER A 88 4.46 -11.98 1.85
C SER A 88 4.78 -12.78 0.60
N LEU A 89 3.74 -13.15 -0.16
CA LEU A 89 3.86 -13.98 -1.37
C LEU A 89 4.67 -13.30 -2.49
N LEU A 90 4.57 -11.97 -2.62
CA LEU A 90 5.37 -11.18 -3.58
C LEU A 90 6.78 -10.86 -3.05
N GLY A 91 7.10 -11.26 -1.81
CA GLY A 91 8.42 -11.05 -1.22
C GLY A 91 8.73 -9.58 -0.92
N TYR A 92 7.72 -8.78 -0.57
CA TYR A 92 7.87 -7.36 -0.21
C TYR A 92 8.08 -7.13 1.29
N LEU A 93 7.71 -8.07 2.15
CA LEU A 93 7.87 -7.93 3.60
C LEU A 93 9.30 -7.56 4.05
N PRO A 94 10.40 -8.09 3.49
CA PRO A 94 11.75 -7.72 3.89
C PRO A 94 12.12 -6.24 3.68
N TYR A 95 11.37 -5.52 2.83
CA TYR A 95 11.62 -4.11 2.51
C TYR A 95 10.73 -3.16 3.35
N ILE A 96 9.78 -3.70 4.11
CA ILE A 96 8.80 -2.93 4.88
C ILE A 96 9.24 -2.87 6.34
N SER A 97 9.39 -1.66 6.87
CA SER A 97 9.80 -1.41 8.26
C SER A 97 8.62 -1.46 9.25
N ASN A 98 7.47 -0.90 8.87
CA ASN A 98 6.27 -0.88 9.71
C ASN A 98 5.02 -1.14 8.88
N MET A 99 4.00 -1.72 9.52
CA MET A 99 2.69 -1.97 8.90
C MET A 99 1.57 -1.54 9.84
N VAL A 100 0.63 -0.76 9.31
CA VAL A 100 -0.56 -0.30 10.03
C VAL A 100 -1.79 -0.71 9.23
N PHE A 101 -2.50 -1.72 9.76
CA PHE A 101 -3.71 -2.26 9.15
C PHE A 101 -4.91 -1.87 10.00
N LYS A 102 -5.79 -1.02 9.46
CA LYS A 102 -6.97 -0.52 10.16
C LYS A 102 -8.20 -0.63 9.26
N THR A 103 -9.38 -0.57 9.89
CA THR A 103 -10.67 -0.61 9.19
C THR A 103 -10.96 0.73 8.48
N LYS A 104 -12.03 0.76 7.68
CA LYS A 104 -12.42 1.90 6.81
C LYS A 104 -12.62 3.25 7.52
N GLU A 105 -12.83 3.24 8.83
CA GLU A 105 -13.05 4.45 9.62
C GLU A 105 -11.74 5.16 9.98
N PHE A 106 -10.61 4.51 9.73
CA PHE A 106 -9.30 5.04 10.03
C PHE A 106 -8.89 6.19 9.11
N ILE A 107 -8.34 7.22 9.73
CA ILE A 107 -7.87 8.43 9.08
C ILE A 107 -6.35 8.48 9.19
N LYS A 108 -5.67 8.30 8.05
CA LYS A 108 -4.22 8.07 7.99
C LYS A 108 -3.43 9.31 8.39
N GLY A 109 -3.83 10.49 7.92
CA GLY A 109 -3.12 11.73 8.23
C GLY A 109 -3.11 12.06 9.72
N ASP A 110 -4.21 11.78 10.44
CA ASP A 110 -4.29 11.95 11.90
C ASP A 110 -3.28 11.05 12.62
N PHE A 111 -3.14 9.79 12.17
CA PHE A 111 -2.13 8.87 12.71
C PHE A 111 -0.70 9.32 12.37
N LEU A 112 -0.43 9.65 11.11
CA LEU A 112 0.91 10.05 10.67
C LEU A 112 1.41 11.31 11.38
N LYS A 113 0.51 12.25 11.70
CA LYS A 113 0.84 13.42 12.53
C LYS A 113 1.34 13.04 13.92
N GLN A 114 0.74 12.01 14.54
CA GLN A 114 1.12 11.58 15.90
C GLN A 114 2.54 11.01 15.96
N LEU A 115 3.10 10.59 14.82
CA LEU A 115 4.49 10.12 14.74
C LEU A 115 5.51 11.25 14.92
N ASN A 116 5.09 12.53 14.87
CA ASN A 116 5.94 13.72 15.08
C ASN A 116 7.21 13.73 14.19
N ASN A 117 7.11 13.20 12.97
CA ASN A 117 8.21 13.14 12.01
C ASN A 117 7.91 14.03 10.79
N PRO A 118 8.67 15.12 10.56
CA PRO A 118 8.43 16.03 9.45
C PRO A 118 8.83 15.45 8.08
N ASN A 119 9.56 14.32 8.06
CA ASN A 119 10.05 13.68 6.84
C ASN A 119 9.20 12.46 6.47
N ILE A 120 7.87 12.60 6.48
CA ILE A 120 6.92 11.56 6.04
C ILE A 120 6.33 11.94 4.69
N ILE A 121 6.31 10.96 3.78
CA ILE A 121 5.57 11.03 2.52
C ILE A 121 4.48 9.95 2.56
N LEU A 122 3.21 10.35 2.44
CA LEU A 122 2.09 9.43 2.19
C LEU A 122 1.83 9.31 0.69
N ILE A 123 1.78 8.08 0.18
CA ILE A 123 1.34 7.78 -1.19
C ILE A 123 0.04 6.98 -1.11
N ASP A 124 -1.01 7.52 -1.70
CA ASP A 124 -2.40 7.02 -1.58
C ASP A 124 -3.19 7.40 -2.84
N ASP A 125 -4.24 6.66 -3.15
CA ASP A 125 -5.19 6.98 -4.23
C ASP A 125 -6.48 7.65 -3.72
N ASP A 126 -6.75 7.58 -2.42
CA ASP A 126 -7.96 8.13 -1.81
C ASP A 126 -7.80 9.63 -1.49
N ASP A 127 -8.58 10.48 -2.17
CA ASP A 127 -8.52 11.95 -2.02
C ASP A 127 -8.81 12.42 -0.59
N LYS A 128 -9.69 11.70 0.14
CA LYS A 128 -10.02 12.06 1.52
C LYS A 128 -8.83 11.78 2.45
N GLN A 129 -8.10 10.69 2.25
CA GLN A 129 -6.87 10.41 3.01
C GLN A 129 -5.77 11.42 2.69
N LEU A 130 -5.58 11.74 1.41
CA LEU A 130 -4.62 12.75 0.95
C LEU A 130 -4.93 14.14 1.54
N ASP A 131 -6.18 14.58 1.48
CA ASP A 131 -6.61 15.87 2.02
C ASP A 131 -6.45 15.96 3.54
N ASN A 132 -6.78 14.88 4.26
CA ASN A 132 -6.54 14.85 5.70
C ASN A 132 -5.04 14.88 6.03
N ALA A 133 -4.20 14.15 5.30
CA ALA A 133 -2.75 14.17 5.48
C ALA A 133 -2.17 15.57 5.23
N ARG A 134 -2.59 16.27 4.17
CA ARG A 134 -2.20 17.67 3.90
C ARG A 134 -2.57 18.60 5.06
N LYS A 135 -3.80 18.51 5.58
CA LYS A 135 -4.25 19.30 6.75
C LYS A 135 -3.42 19.06 8.00
N ASN A 136 -2.77 17.90 8.06
CA ASN A 136 -1.91 17.47 9.15
C ASN A 136 -0.41 17.68 8.87
N ASN A 137 -0.05 18.49 7.85
CA ASN A 137 1.31 18.81 7.43
C ASN A 137 2.16 17.59 7.03
N VAL A 138 1.51 16.53 6.53
CA VAL A 138 2.18 15.37 5.94
C VAL A 138 2.38 15.63 4.45
N GLN A 139 3.57 15.35 3.91
CA GLN A 139 3.79 15.43 2.48
C GLN A 139 3.01 14.30 1.80
N VAL A 140 2.35 14.59 0.68
CA VAL A 140 1.53 13.59 0.00
C VAL A 140 1.85 13.51 -1.47
N ILE A 141 1.75 12.31 -2.03
CA ILE A 141 1.79 12.06 -3.46
C ILE A 141 0.52 11.31 -3.81
N ASP A 142 -0.29 11.90 -4.67
CA ASP A 142 -1.47 11.23 -5.21
C ASP A 142 -1.02 10.15 -6.19
N ARG A 143 -1.42 8.90 -5.96
CA ARG A 143 -1.14 7.79 -6.90
C ARG A 143 -1.61 8.11 -8.31
N LYS A 144 -2.71 8.84 -8.48
CA LYS A 144 -3.29 9.21 -9.77
C LYS A 144 -2.43 10.22 -10.55
N SER A 145 -1.44 10.84 -9.90
CA SER A 145 -0.55 11.83 -10.53
C SER A 145 0.54 11.23 -11.41
N PHE A 146 0.75 9.91 -11.37
CA PHE A 146 1.74 9.22 -12.21
C PHE A 146 1.18 7.94 -12.82
N LYS A 147 1.72 7.52 -13.97
CA LYS A 147 1.25 6.31 -14.65
C LYS A 147 1.92 5.07 -14.08
N THR A 148 3.24 5.10 -13.96
CA THR A 148 4.06 3.99 -13.48
C THR A 148 4.88 4.42 -12.28
N TRP A 149 5.21 3.48 -11.39
CA TRP A 149 6.08 3.76 -10.25
C TRP A 149 7.52 4.11 -10.65
N LYS A 150 7.89 3.97 -11.93
CA LYS A 150 9.19 4.44 -12.45
C LYS A 150 9.24 5.95 -12.59
N ASP A 151 8.08 6.61 -12.66
CA ASP A 151 7.97 8.05 -12.91
C ASP A 151 8.10 8.88 -11.63
N ILE A 152 8.10 8.22 -10.46
CA ILE A 152 8.18 8.90 -9.17
C ILE A 152 9.62 9.33 -8.86
N ASN A 153 9.80 10.60 -8.50
CA ASN A 153 11.07 11.12 -8.02
C ASN A 153 10.84 11.72 -6.64
N LEU A 154 11.51 11.17 -5.63
CA LEU A 154 11.34 11.55 -4.22
C LEU A 154 12.51 12.41 -3.74
#